data_AF-A0A533T551-F1
#
_entry.id   AF-A0A533T551-F1
#
_cell.length_a   1.000
_cell.length_b   1.000
_cell.length_c   1.000
_cell.angle_alpha   90.00
_cell.angle_beta   90.00
_cell.angle_gamma   90.00
#
_symmetry.space_group_name_H-M   'P 1'
#
loop_
_entity.id
_entity.type
_entity.pdbx_description
1 polymer ?
#
loop_
_entity_poly.entity_id
_entity_poly.type
_entity_poly.pdbx_seq_one_letter_code
_entity_poly.pdbx_strand_id
1 'polypeptide(L)'
;MTTSQFSAEYHETAARAAVHLLPSFHHQPPIWLAAPFILLLCMIATGPLLYPHLWEQHHRKVSLGLGAIVVAYYASFMPKGAFILERSLEEYLSFMALLTALFAASGGILISIERRGSPFINGALLFAGALLSNVLGTTGASMLLIRPFMRINEGRIKAFHIVFFIFIVSNIGGALSPIGDPPLFLGFLKGVPFFWV
;
A
#
# COMPACT_ATOMS: atom_id res chain seq x y z
N MET A 1 -1.47 -42.37 23.81
CA MET A 1 -1.19 -41.69 22.52
C MET A 1 -2.46 -41.73 21.70
N THR A 2 -3.14 -40.61 21.57
CA THR A 2 -4.48 -40.48 21.00
C THR A 2 -4.42 -40.31 19.48
N THR A 3 -5.39 -40.91 18.78
CA THR A 3 -5.56 -40.93 17.32
C THR A 3 -5.55 -39.55 16.65
N SER A 4 -5.77 -38.47 17.42
CA SER A 4 -5.69 -37.09 16.95
C SER A 4 -4.27 -36.59 16.69
N GLN A 5 -3.27 -37.05 17.46
CA GLN A 5 -1.86 -36.65 17.25
C GLN A 5 -1.29 -37.27 15.98
N PHE A 6 -1.70 -38.51 15.68
CA PHE A 6 -1.32 -39.22 14.47
C PHE A 6 -1.92 -38.56 13.21
N SER A 7 -3.19 -38.13 13.25
CA SER A 7 -3.81 -37.40 12.13
C SER A 7 -3.16 -36.05 11.85
N ALA A 8 -2.68 -35.35 12.86
CA ALA A 8 -2.00 -34.06 12.71
C ALA A 8 -0.61 -34.24 12.06
N GLU A 9 0.15 -35.24 12.50
CA GLU A 9 1.49 -35.54 12.00
C GLU A 9 1.48 -36.00 10.53
N TYR A 10 0.44 -36.75 10.12
CA TYR A 10 0.22 -37.17 8.73
C TYR A 10 -0.18 -36.01 7.81
N HIS A 11 -1.03 -35.08 8.28
CA HIS A 11 -1.35 -33.87 7.51
C HIS A 11 -0.14 -32.95 7.36
N GLU A 12 0.71 -32.87 8.39
CA GLU A 12 1.92 -32.05 8.35
C GLU A 12 2.98 -32.65 7.42
N THR A 13 3.16 -33.98 7.41
CA THR A 13 4.05 -34.66 6.45
C THR A 13 3.52 -34.62 5.02
N ALA A 14 2.21 -34.75 4.82
CA ALA A 14 1.58 -34.61 3.49
C ALA A 14 1.69 -33.17 2.97
N ALA A 15 1.53 -32.16 3.83
CA ALA A 15 1.73 -30.75 3.48
C ALA A 15 3.20 -30.45 3.13
N ARG A 16 4.16 -30.99 3.90
CA ARG A 16 5.60 -30.86 3.61
C ARG A 16 6.00 -31.58 2.32
N ALA A 17 5.43 -32.76 2.04
CA ALA A 17 5.65 -33.49 0.79
C ALA A 17 5.02 -32.75 -0.42
N ALA A 18 3.84 -32.16 -0.26
CA ALA A 18 3.20 -31.35 -1.30
C ALA A 18 4.00 -30.08 -1.62
N VAL A 19 4.61 -29.43 -0.61
CA VAL A 19 5.52 -28.29 -0.81
C VAL A 19 6.80 -28.69 -1.53
N HIS A 20 7.31 -29.91 -1.31
CA HIS A 20 8.52 -30.42 -1.95
C HIS A 20 8.29 -30.95 -3.39
N LEU A 21 7.04 -31.19 -3.78
CA LEU A 21 6.64 -31.59 -5.15
C LEU A 21 6.30 -30.40 -6.05
N LEU A 22 6.25 -29.18 -5.51
CA LEU A 22 6.19 -27.98 -6.33
C LEU A 22 7.55 -27.80 -7.01
N PRO A 23 7.63 -27.80 -8.35
CA PRO A 23 8.89 -27.59 -9.02
C PRO A 23 9.39 -26.18 -8.68
N SER A 24 10.47 -26.12 -7.90
CA SER A 24 11.16 -24.90 -7.48
C SER A 24 11.90 -24.30 -8.68
N PHE A 25 11.13 -23.72 -9.59
CA PHE A 25 11.65 -22.85 -10.64
C PHE A 25 12.00 -21.49 -10.01
N HIS A 26 13.11 -21.45 -9.27
CA HIS A 26 13.73 -20.20 -8.83
C HIS A 26 14.46 -19.54 -10.02
N HIS A 27 13.74 -19.18 -11.08
CA HIS A 27 14.20 -18.11 -11.95
C HIS A 27 13.78 -16.79 -11.28
N GLN A 28 14.61 -16.36 -10.33
CA GLN A 28 14.46 -15.03 -9.76
C GLN A 28 14.66 -14.01 -10.88
N PRO A 29 13.75 -13.02 -11.02
CA PRO A 29 13.93 -11.98 -12.02
C PRO A 29 15.27 -11.29 -11.77
N PRO A 30 16.03 -10.98 -12.83
CA PRO A 30 17.33 -10.38 -12.65
C PRO A 30 17.19 -9.00 -12.00
N ILE A 31 18.09 -8.67 -11.08
CA ILE A 31 18.03 -7.46 -10.25
C ILE A 31 17.96 -6.18 -11.08
N TRP A 32 18.57 -6.16 -12.28
CA TRP A 32 18.51 -5.01 -13.18
C TRP A 32 17.08 -4.67 -13.65
N LEU A 33 16.13 -5.59 -13.55
CA LEU A 33 14.72 -5.33 -13.85
C LEU A 33 14.06 -4.38 -12.84
N ALA A 34 14.72 -4.08 -11.71
CA ALA A 34 14.33 -3.01 -10.81
C ALA A 34 14.69 -1.61 -11.36
N ALA A 35 15.57 -1.51 -12.36
CA ALA A 35 16.05 -0.22 -12.86
C ALA A 35 14.92 0.68 -13.43
N PRO A 36 13.94 0.19 -14.21
CA PRO A 36 12.81 1.01 -14.65
C PRO A 36 11.99 1.58 -13.48
N PHE A 37 11.84 0.82 -12.39
CA PHE A 37 11.15 1.25 -11.19
C PHE A 37 11.96 2.33 -10.43
N ILE A 38 13.25 2.11 -10.22
CA ILE A 38 14.14 3.09 -9.57
C ILE A 38 14.18 4.38 -10.39
N LEU A 39 14.32 4.28 -11.71
CA LEU A 39 14.31 5.43 -12.60
C LEU A 39 12.98 6.20 -12.51
N LEU A 40 11.85 5.49 -12.49
CA LEU A 40 10.54 6.12 -12.30
C LEU A 40 10.46 6.88 -10.97
N LEU A 41 10.95 6.30 -9.86
CA LEU A 41 10.97 6.97 -8.55
C LEU A 41 11.83 8.23 -8.58
N CYS A 42 13.03 8.16 -9.17
CA CYS A 42 13.88 9.33 -9.35
C CYS A 42 13.16 10.41 -10.17
N MET A 43 12.52 10.04 -11.28
CA MET A 43 11.80 10.99 -12.13
C MET A 43 10.57 11.60 -11.44
N ILE A 44 9.85 10.86 -10.60
CA ILE A 44 8.74 11.41 -9.80
C ILE A 44 9.26 12.40 -8.76
N ALA A 45 10.41 12.13 -8.14
CA ALA A 45 11.03 13.02 -7.16
C ALA A 45 11.63 14.29 -7.79
N THR A 46 12.31 14.17 -8.93
CA THR A 46 13.03 15.28 -9.56
C THR A 46 12.22 16.01 -10.62
N GLY A 47 11.30 15.34 -11.30
CA GLY A 47 10.54 15.88 -12.44
C GLY A 47 9.76 17.15 -12.12
N PRO A 48 8.94 17.18 -11.04
CA PRO A 48 8.24 18.39 -10.62
C PRO A 48 9.16 19.55 -10.24
N LEU A 49 10.41 19.27 -9.84
CA LEU A 49 11.37 20.30 -9.40
C LEU A 49 12.20 20.86 -10.56
N LEU A 50 12.63 20.00 -11.49
CA LEU A 50 13.56 20.35 -12.56
C LEU A 50 12.86 20.76 -13.87
N TYR A 51 11.71 20.17 -14.19
CA TYR A 51 10.98 20.44 -15.44
C TYR A 51 9.45 20.30 -15.27
N PRO A 52 8.80 21.20 -14.51
CA PRO A 52 7.40 21.05 -14.09
C PRO A 52 6.42 20.87 -15.26
N HIS A 53 6.50 21.75 -16.26
CA HIS A 53 5.55 21.74 -17.40
C HIS A 53 5.67 20.46 -18.25
N LEU A 54 6.89 19.98 -18.50
CA LEU A 54 7.10 18.76 -19.27
C LEU A 54 6.64 17.53 -18.49
N TRP A 55 6.92 17.51 -17.18
CA TRP A 55 6.56 16.42 -16.30
C TRP A 55 5.04 16.27 -16.19
N GLU A 56 4.31 17.37 -15.93
CA GLU A 56 2.84 17.34 -15.85
C GLU A 56 2.20 16.73 -17.11
N GLN A 57 2.72 17.09 -18.29
CA GLN A 57 2.20 16.60 -19.57
C GLN A 57 2.61 15.15 -19.89
N HIS A 58 3.82 14.72 -19.49
CA HIS A 58 4.41 13.46 -19.97
C HIS A 58 4.53 12.36 -18.91
N HIS A 59 4.30 12.64 -17.62
CA HIS A 59 4.47 11.66 -16.55
C HIS A 59 3.70 10.35 -16.84
N ARG A 60 2.46 10.44 -17.35
CA ARG A 60 1.66 9.27 -17.70
C ARG A 60 2.32 8.40 -18.78
N LYS A 61 2.90 9.04 -19.80
CA LYS A 61 3.60 8.34 -20.89
C LYS A 61 4.88 7.68 -20.39
N VAL A 62 5.64 8.39 -19.55
CA VAL A 62 6.88 7.87 -18.94
C VAL A 62 6.57 6.65 -18.06
N SER A 63 5.59 6.75 -17.16
CA SER A 63 5.19 5.63 -16.29
C SER A 63 4.70 4.43 -17.09
N LEU A 64 3.86 4.65 -18.11
CA LEU A 64 3.40 3.57 -19.00
C LEU A 64 4.54 2.95 -19.80
N GLY A 65 5.48 3.75 -20.31
CA GLY A 65 6.64 3.27 -21.06
C GLY A 65 7.57 2.41 -20.21
N LEU A 66 7.93 2.88 -19.02
CA LEU A 66 8.77 2.13 -18.08
C LEU A 66 8.10 0.85 -17.59
N GLY A 67 6.79 0.90 -17.31
CA GLY A 67 5.99 -0.29 -16.99
C GLY A 67 5.92 -1.28 -18.14
N ALA A 68 5.71 -0.80 -19.38
CA ALA A 68 5.63 -1.64 -20.56
C ALA A 68 6.93 -2.40 -20.84
N ILE A 69 8.10 -1.81 -20.55
CA ILE A 69 9.39 -2.50 -20.65
C ILE A 69 9.42 -3.74 -19.73
N VAL A 70 8.97 -3.59 -18.48
CA VAL A 70 8.92 -4.72 -17.52
C VAL A 70 7.93 -5.78 -17.98
N VAL A 71 6.74 -5.37 -18.42
CA VAL A 71 5.70 -6.28 -18.94
C VAL A 71 6.21 -7.05 -20.16
N ALA A 72 6.84 -6.37 -21.12
CA ALA A 72 7.40 -6.99 -22.32
C ALA A 72 8.51 -8.00 -21.97
N TYR A 73 9.34 -7.68 -20.97
CA TYR A 73 10.38 -8.61 -20.49
C TYR A 73 9.76 -9.89 -19.91
N TYR A 74 8.79 -9.76 -19.01
CA TYR A 74 8.09 -10.91 -18.44
C TYR A 74 7.39 -11.74 -19.53
N ALA A 75 6.70 -11.10 -20.47
CA ALA A 75 5.97 -11.80 -21.53
C ALA A 75 6.90 -12.57 -22.49
N SER A 76 8.11 -12.05 -22.77
CA SER A 76 8.96 -12.58 -23.84
C SER A 76 10.11 -13.46 -23.34
N PHE A 77 10.67 -13.19 -22.16
CA PHE A 77 11.91 -13.81 -21.69
C PHE A 77 11.75 -14.65 -20.41
N MET A 78 10.66 -14.48 -19.66
CA MET A 78 10.46 -15.17 -18.39
C MET A 78 9.64 -16.47 -18.60
N PRO A 79 10.13 -17.63 -18.12
CA PRO A 79 9.33 -18.86 -18.12
C PRO A 79 8.03 -18.65 -17.33
N LYS A 80 6.88 -19.01 -17.93
CA LYS A 80 5.54 -18.76 -17.37
C LYS A 80 5.25 -17.27 -17.08
N GLY A 81 5.95 -16.34 -17.73
CA GLY A 81 5.79 -14.91 -17.48
C GLY A 81 4.38 -14.37 -17.75
N ALA A 82 3.66 -14.93 -18.73
CA ALA A 82 2.25 -14.60 -18.98
C ALA A 82 1.35 -14.95 -17.78
N PHE A 83 1.55 -16.12 -17.16
CA PHE A 83 0.80 -16.53 -15.96
C PHE A 83 1.14 -15.64 -14.76
N ILE A 84 2.42 -15.27 -14.59
CA ILE A 84 2.85 -14.34 -13.53
C ILE A 84 2.18 -12.97 -13.73
N LEU A 85 2.12 -12.48 -14.97
CA LEU A 85 1.52 -11.20 -15.30
C LEU A 85 0.00 -11.20 -15.07
N GLU A 86 -0.69 -12.25 -15.51
CA GLU A 86 -2.13 -12.43 -15.29
C GLU A 86 -2.47 -12.46 -13.79
N ARG A 87 -1.75 -13.27 -13.01
CA ARG A 87 -1.95 -13.32 -11.56
C ARG A 87 -1.67 -11.98 -10.88
N SER A 88 -0.61 -11.28 -11.31
CA SER A 88 -0.29 -9.95 -10.80
C SER A 88 -1.38 -8.93 -11.15
N LEU A 89 -2.00 -9.06 -12.33
CA LEU A 89 -3.10 -8.20 -12.76
C LEU A 89 -4.38 -8.46 -11.94
N GLU A 90 -4.70 -9.71 -11.65
CA GLU A 90 -5.81 -10.08 -10.76
C GLU A 90 -5.63 -9.50 -9.35
N GLU A 91 -4.42 -9.67 -8.79
CA GLU A 91 -4.07 -9.10 -7.48
C GLU A 91 -4.17 -7.57 -7.49
N TYR A 92 -3.69 -6.93 -8.55
CA TYR A 92 -3.79 -5.48 -8.74
C TYR A 92 -5.25 -5.01 -8.85
N LEU A 93 -6.09 -5.69 -9.64
CA LEU A 93 -7.51 -5.34 -9.79
C LEU A 93 -8.27 -5.52 -8.48
N SER A 94 -8.02 -6.61 -7.76
CA SER A 94 -8.61 -6.85 -6.43
C SER A 94 -8.23 -5.73 -5.45
N PHE A 95 -6.94 -5.37 -5.43
CA PHE A 95 -6.44 -4.26 -4.61
C PHE A 95 -7.06 -2.91 -5.00
N MET A 96 -7.19 -2.61 -6.30
CA MET A 96 -7.83 -1.39 -6.78
C MET A 96 -9.32 -1.35 -6.44
N ALA A 97 -10.02 -2.48 -6.52
CA ALA A 97 -11.42 -2.57 -6.10
C ALA A 97 -11.58 -2.29 -4.60
N LEU A 98 -10.70 -2.84 -3.76
CA LEU A 98 -10.66 -2.55 -2.32
C LEU A 98 -10.42 -1.06 -2.05
N LEU A 99 -9.40 -0.46 -2.67
CA LEU A 99 -9.13 0.97 -2.53
C LEU A 99 -10.30 1.83 -3.02
N THR A 100 -10.96 1.42 -4.10
CA THR A 100 -12.12 2.15 -4.66
C THR A 100 -13.31 2.09 -3.70
N ALA A 101 -13.61 0.92 -3.14
CA ALA A 101 -14.66 0.77 -2.13
C ALA A 101 -14.36 1.61 -0.88
N LEU A 102 -13.12 1.59 -0.40
CA LEU A 102 -12.68 2.39 0.74
C LEU A 102 -12.78 3.89 0.45
N PHE A 103 -12.35 4.31 -0.75
CA PHE A 103 -12.46 5.70 -1.20
C PHE A 103 -13.91 6.16 -1.29
N ALA A 104 -14.79 5.36 -1.90
CA ALA A 104 -16.20 5.67 -2.03
C ALA A 104 -16.90 5.74 -0.66
N ALA A 105 -16.64 4.78 0.23
CA ALA A 105 -17.19 4.75 1.58
C ALA A 105 -16.70 5.93 2.43
N SER A 106 -15.40 6.24 2.39
CA SER A 106 -14.81 7.32 3.19
C SER A 106 -15.15 8.71 2.64
N GLY A 107 -15.21 8.86 1.31
CA GLY A 107 -15.48 10.13 0.64
C GLY A 107 -16.90 10.66 0.83
N GLY A 108 -17.86 9.77 1.12
CA GLY A 108 -19.25 10.14 1.43
C GLY A 108 -19.48 10.61 2.88
N ILE A 109 -18.52 10.43 3.78
CA ILE A 109 -18.67 10.78 5.19
C ILE A 109 -18.17 12.21 5.41
N LEU A 110 -19.11 13.14 5.57
CA LEU A 110 -18.80 14.51 5.97
C LEU A 110 -18.79 14.63 7.50
N ILE A 111 -17.59 14.64 8.09
CA ILE A 111 -17.42 14.95 9.50
C ILE A 111 -17.47 16.48 9.67
N SER A 112 -18.49 16.99 10.37
CA SER A 112 -18.57 18.40 10.77
C SER A 112 -18.22 18.54 12.24
N ILE A 113 -17.26 19.40 12.56
CA ILE A 113 -16.83 19.69 13.93
C ILE A 113 -17.08 21.17 14.18
N GLU A 114 -18.08 21.50 14.99
CA GLU A 114 -18.44 22.87 15.40
C GLU A 114 -17.60 23.34 16.58
N ARG A 115 -16.26 23.25 16.45
CA ARG A 115 -15.32 23.74 17.45
C ARG A 115 -14.24 24.55 16.74
N ARG A 116 -13.78 25.64 17.35
CA ARG A 116 -12.54 26.28 16.88
C ARG A 116 -11.36 25.38 17.24
N GLY A 117 -10.44 25.22 16.30
CA GLY A 117 -9.25 24.42 16.56
C GLY A 117 -8.42 25.01 17.71
N SER A 118 -7.99 24.14 18.62
CA SER A 118 -6.97 24.42 19.62
C SER A 118 -5.84 23.38 19.51
N PRO A 119 -4.66 23.60 20.10
CA PRO A 119 -3.59 22.59 20.10
C PRO A 119 -4.06 21.24 20.65
N PHE A 120 -4.87 21.26 21.71
CA PHE A 120 -5.45 20.05 22.29
C PHE A 120 -6.39 19.33 21.33
N ILE A 121 -7.29 20.06 20.64
CA ILE A 121 -8.23 19.44 19.69
C ILE A 121 -7.48 18.87 18.47
N ASN A 122 -6.46 19.57 17.97
CA ASN A 122 -5.63 19.04 16.89
C ASN A 122 -4.88 17.78 17.33
N GLY A 123 -4.28 17.78 18.52
CA GLY A 123 -3.62 16.60 19.06
C GLY A 123 -4.57 15.41 19.22
N ALA A 124 -5.77 15.65 19.75
CA ALA A 124 -6.81 14.62 19.87
C ALA A 124 -7.25 14.08 18.51
N LEU A 125 -7.41 14.94 17.49
CA LEU A 125 -7.79 14.50 16.15
C LEU A 125 -6.68 13.69 15.48
N LEU A 126 -5.41 14.09 15.64
CA LEU A 126 -4.26 13.34 15.13
C LEU A 126 -4.14 11.98 15.80
N PHE A 127 -4.34 11.91 17.13
CA PHE A 127 -4.35 10.66 17.88
C PHE A 127 -5.50 9.74 17.45
N ALA A 128 -6.71 10.28 17.30
CA ALA A 128 -7.86 9.54 16.79
C ALA A 128 -7.61 9.05 15.35
N GLY A 129 -7.00 9.88 14.50
CA GLY A 129 -6.61 9.49 13.15
C GLY A 129 -5.58 8.37 13.13
N ALA A 130 -4.58 8.42 14.01
CA ALA A 130 -3.60 7.35 14.17
C ALA A 130 -4.29 6.04 14.59
N LEU A 131 -5.26 6.06 15.49
CA LEU A 131 -6.04 4.87 15.86
C LEU A 131 -6.88 4.36 14.68
N LEU A 132 -7.65 5.25 14.04
CA LEU A 132 -8.52 4.92 12.91
C LEU A 132 -7.76 4.33 11.71
N SER A 133 -6.52 4.77 11.48
CA SER A 133 -5.68 4.24 10.40
C SER A 133 -5.37 2.75 10.55
N ASN A 134 -5.42 2.18 11.77
CA ASN A 134 -5.26 0.74 11.97
C ASN A 134 -6.51 -0.06 11.60
N VAL A 135 -7.68 0.58 11.45
CA VAL A 135 -8.93 -0.09 11.09
C VAL A 135 -9.27 0.16 9.61
N LEU A 136 -9.18 1.42 9.19
CA LEU A 136 -9.57 1.86 7.84
C LEU A 136 -8.39 1.93 6.86
N GLY A 137 -7.16 1.76 7.34
CA GLY A 137 -5.96 2.05 6.59
C GLY A 137 -5.58 3.53 6.60
N THR A 138 -4.29 3.83 6.39
CA THR A 138 -3.75 5.19 6.31
C THR A 138 -4.42 6.03 5.24
N THR A 139 -4.67 5.43 4.07
CA THR A 139 -5.36 6.08 2.94
C THR A 139 -6.79 6.48 3.31
N GLY A 140 -7.57 5.55 3.86
CA GLY A 140 -8.98 5.78 4.23
C GLY A 140 -9.10 6.81 5.35
N ALA A 141 -8.32 6.66 6.43
CA ALA A 141 -8.30 7.59 7.55
C ALA A 141 -7.86 9.01 7.11
N SER A 142 -6.86 9.11 6.23
CA SER A 142 -6.40 10.40 5.70
C SER A 142 -7.49 11.09 4.87
N MET A 143 -8.16 10.35 3.97
CA MET A 143 -9.24 10.91 3.14
C MET A 143 -10.42 11.40 3.98
N LEU A 144 -10.78 10.65 5.02
CA LEU A 144 -11.86 10.98 5.94
C LEU A 144 -11.55 12.23 6.79
N LEU A 145 -10.32 12.33 7.31
CA LEU A 145 -9.98 13.31 8.35
C LEU A 145 -9.27 14.56 7.84
N ILE A 146 -8.65 14.55 6.65
CA ILE A 146 -7.90 15.72 6.17
C ILE A 146 -8.82 16.94 6.00
N ARG A 147 -10.03 16.74 5.47
CA ARG A 147 -11.01 17.81 5.25
C ARG A 147 -11.50 18.44 6.57
N PRO A 148 -12.01 17.68 7.56
CA PRO A 148 -12.39 18.26 8.85
C PRO A 148 -11.19 18.86 9.59
N PHE A 149 -10.00 18.28 9.49
CA PHE A 149 -8.78 18.84 10.08
C PHE A 149 -8.40 20.19 9.46
N MET A 150 -8.55 20.37 8.16
CA MET A 150 -8.32 21.67 7.53
C MET A 150 -9.40 22.68 7.95
N ARG A 151 -10.67 22.27 7.97
CA ARG A 151 -11.81 23.14 8.32
C ARG A 151 -11.73 23.66 9.75
N ILE A 152 -11.40 22.81 10.73
CA ILE A 152 -11.28 23.23 12.13
C ILE A 152 -10.10 24.21 12.36
N ASN A 153 -9.13 24.20 11.43
CA ASN A 153 -7.96 25.07 11.43
C ASN A 153 -8.08 26.22 10.41
N GLU A 154 -9.25 26.44 9.83
CA GLU A 154 -9.46 27.51 8.85
C GLU A 154 -9.09 28.87 9.44
N GLY A 155 -8.36 29.68 8.66
CA GLY A 155 -7.82 30.98 9.10
C GLY A 155 -6.53 30.93 9.95
N ARG A 156 -6.11 29.74 10.45
CA ARG A 156 -4.85 29.56 11.20
C ARG A 156 -3.97 28.43 10.67
N ILE A 157 -4.41 27.75 9.61
CA ILE A 157 -3.69 26.64 9.01
C ILE A 157 -2.33 27.09 8.50
N LYS A 158 -1.31 26.31 8.84
CA LYS A 158 0.08 26.50 8.41
C LYS A 158 0.60 25.15 7.93
N ALA A 159 1.61 25.16 7.06
CA ALA A 159 2.18 23.95 6.46
C ALA A 159 2.50 22.86 7.50
N PHE A 160 3.01 23.23 8.69
CA PHE A 160 3.32 22.26 9.73
C PHE A 160 2.12 21.44 10.21
N HIS A 161 0.90 22.00 10.23
CA HIS A 161 -0.29 21.25 10.63
C HIS A 161 -0.52 20.07 9.67
N ILE A 162 -0.40 20.34 8.37
CA ILE A 162 -0.55 19.32 7.32
C ILE A 162 0.60 18.32 7.37
N VAL A 163 1.83 18.79 7.59
CA VAL A 163 3.00 17.91 7.74
C VAL A 163 2.84 16.96 8.93
N PHE A 164 2.39 17.45 10.09
CA PHE A 164 2.10 16.59 11.26
C PHE A 164 0.98 15.59 10.97
N PHE A 165 -0.07 16.02 10.26
CA PHE A 165 -1.12 15.11 9.83
C PHE A 165 -0.58 13.99 8.93
N ILE A 166 0.22 14.34 7.92
CA ILE A 166 0.83 13.38 7.00
C ILE A 166 1.72 12.40 7.77
N PHE A 167 2.60 12.89 8.65
CA PHE A 167 3.47 11.98 9.39
C PHE A 167 2.70 11.05 10.32
N ILE A 168 1.78 11.58 11.13
CA ILE A 168 1.12 10.79 12.18
C ILE A 168 0.03 9.88 11.62
N VAL A 169 -0.82 10.38 10.73
CA VAL A 169 -2.01 9.66 10.24
C VAL A 169 -1.74 8.94 8.93
N SER A 170 -1.02 9.59 8.00
CA SER A 170 -0.85 9.07 6.64
C SER A 170 0.35 8.14 6.47
N ASN A 171 1.42 8.32 7.24
CA ASN A 171 2.66 7.54 7.10
C ASN A 171 2.89 6.56 8.27
N ILE A 172 2.83 7.04 9.52
CA ILE A 172 3.10 6.21 10.70
C ILE A 172 1.85 5.46 11.16
N GLY A 173 0.67 6.00 10.84
CA GLY A 173 -0.60 5.33 11.07
C GLY A 173 -0.65 3.95 10.41
N GLY A 174 -1.51 3.06 10.91
CA GLY A 174 -1.75 1.76 10.30
C GLY A 174 -0.70 0.70 10.59
N ALA A 175 0.44 1.06 11.22
CA ALA A 175 1.52 0.13 11.53
C ALA A 175 1.14 -0.97 12.55
N LEU A 176 0.00 -0.85 13.24
CA LEU A 176 -0.47 -1.84 14.22
C LEU A 176 -1.40 -2.90 13.61
N SER A 177 -1.78 -2.80 12.33
CA SER A 177 -2.54 -3.85 11.64
C SER A 177 -2.02 -4.14 10.22
N PRO A 178 -2.11 -5.40 9.74
CA PRO A 178 -1.71 -5.76 8.38
C PRO A 178 -2.65 -5.20 7.31
N ILE A 179 -3.80 -4.65 7.70
CA ILE A 179 -4.77 -3.97 6.80
C ILE A 179 -4.42 -2.47 6.68
N GLY A 180 -3.61 -1.95 7.61
CA GLY A 180 -3.37 -0.53 7.82
C GLY A 180 -2.64 0.17 6.68
N ASP A 181 -1.72 -0.52 6.00
CA ASP A 181 -1.10 -0.01 4.79
C ASP A 181 -0.96 -1.11 3.70
N PRO A 182 -0.99 -0.73 2.40
CA PRO A 182 -0.86 -1.69 1.30
C PRO A 182 0.43 -2.52 1.31
N PRO A 183 1.61 -1.97 1.65
CA PRO A 183 2.85 -2.76 1.71
C PRO A 183 2.83 -3.86 2.78
N LEU A 184 2.33 -3.59 3.98
CA LEU A 184 2.21 -4.59 5.06
C LEU A 184 1.19 -5.66 4.68
N PHE A 185 0.09 -5.29 4.03
CA PHE A 185 -0.88 -6.27 3.51
C PHE A 185 -0.23 -7.20 2.49
N LEU A 186 0.52 -6.65 1.53
CA LEU A 186 1.23 -7.44 0.52
C LEU A 186 2.33 -8.31 1.15
N GLY A 187 3.03 -7.81 2.17
CA GLY A 187 4.01 -8.59 2.94
C GLY A 187 3.37 -9.75 3.70
N PHE A 188 2.22 -9.51 4.33
CA PHE A 188 1.44 -10.54 5.03
C PHE A 188 0.96 -11.64 4.08
N LEU A 189 0.44 -11.29 2.90
CA LEU A 189 0.08 -12.27 1.87
C LEU A 189 1.28 -13.10 1.38
N LYS A 190 2.48 -12.55 1.45
CA LYS A 190 3.74 -13.24 1.12
C LYS A 190 4.33 -14.03 2.29
N GLY A 191 3.63 -14.13 3.42
CA GLY A 191 4.02 -14.93 4.57
C GLY A 191 4.98 -14.23 5.55
N VAL A 192 5.15 -12.91 5.46
CA VAL A 192 5.92 -12.16 6.46
C VAL A 192 5.10 -12.09 7.76
N PRO A 193 5.63 -12.55 8.90
CA PRO A 193 4.91 -12.48 10.17
C PRO A 193 4.69 -11.02 10.56
N PHE A 194 3.45 -10.68 10.92
CA PHE A 194 3.05 -9.31 11.25
C PHE A 194 3.55 -8.86 12.63
N PHE A 195 3.61 -9.80 13.57
CA PHE A 195 4.23 -9.54 14.86
C PHE A 195 5.73 -9.56 14.63
N TRP A 196 6.38 -8.43 14.90
CA TRP A 196 7.83 -8.26 14.94
C TRP A 196 8.45 -9.06 16.12
N VAL A 197 8.15 -10.35 16.19
CA VAL A 197 8.58 -11.34 17.21
C VAL A 197 9.11 -12.57 16.49
#